data_AF-A0A7C2TA35-F1
#
_entry.id   AF-A0A7C2TA35-F1
#
_cell.length_a   1.000
_cell.length_b   1.000
_cell.length_c   1.000
_cell.angle_alpha   90.00
_cell.angle_beta   90.00
_cell.angle_gamma   90.00
#
_symmetry.space_group_name_H-M   'P 1'
#
loop_
_entity.id
_entity.type
_entity.pdbx_description
1 polymer ?
#
loop_
_entity_poly.entity_id
_entity_poly.type
_entity_poly.pdbx_seq_one_letter_code
_entity_poly.pdbx_strand_id
1 'polypeptide(L)'
;MAVPKLMPDEIISRAVYPMIRAMIAKRLVERYHFNQKEVANVLGVTQAAISYYLSDKRAITKQFFENEEIKEMVNKLTDDFVSNKIGKDDLIIGMVRIVNYITNTRALCSIHQFYEKDLRINECNVCSERFSSASDLIKILRRNGK
;
A
#
# COMPACT_ATOMS: atom_id res chain seq x y z
N MET A 1 -22.69 -14.19 -6.06
CA MET A 1 -21.50 -13.36 -6.32
C MET A 1 -21.93 -11.90 -6.37
N ALA A 2 -21.65 -11.11 -5.33
CA ALA A 2 -21.59 -9.66 -5.50
C ALA A 2 -20.21 -9.39 -6.09
N VAL A 3 -20.16 -9.07 -7.38
CA VAL A 3 -18.91 -8.68 -8.03
C VAL A 3 -18.36 -7.46 -7.28
N PRO A 4 -17.08 -7.44 -6.87
CA PRO A 4 -16.50 -6.26 -6.23
C PRO A 4 -16.69 -5.05 -7.14
N LYS A 5 -17.25 -3.96 -6.62
CA LYS A 5 -17.51 -2.76 -7.43
C LYS A 5 -16.25 -1.92 -7.57
N LEU A 6 -15.42 -1.91 -6.53
CA LEU A 6 -14.12 -1.25 -6.49
C LEU A 6 -13.03 -2.22 -6.92
N MET A 7 -12.23 -1.78 -7.89
CA MET A 7 -11.08 -2.55 -8.33
C MET A 7 -10.00 -2.54 -7.23
N PRO A 8 -9.17 -3.60 -7.13
CA PRO A 8 -8.08 -3.64 -6.15
C PRO A 8 -7.20 -2.39 -6.19
N ASP A 9 -6.88 -1.87 -7.38
CA ASP A 9 -6.06 -0.66 -7.54
C ASP A 9 -6.73 0.63 -7.05
N GLU A 10 -8.06 0.70 -7.10
CA GLU A 10 -8.80 1.81 -6.50
C GLU A 10 -8.72 1.76 -4.97
N ILE A 11 -8.82 0.57 -4.38
CA ILE A 11 -8.62 0.39 -2.94
C ILE A 11 -7.18 0.73 -2.54
N ILE A 12 -6.20 0.25 -3.31
CA ILE A 12 -4.78 0.51 -3.07
C ILE A 12 -4.47 2.01 -3.11
N SER A 13 -4.96 2.73 -4.12
CA SER A 13 -4.75 4.17 -4.26
C SER A 13 -5.46 4.99 -3.17
N ARG A 14 -6.69 4.62 -2.80
CA ARG A 14 -7.49 5.36 -1.80
C ARG A 14 -7.04 5.11 -0.35
N ALA A 15 -6.54 3.90 -0.06
CA ALA A 15 -6.23 3.46 1.31
C ALA A 15 -4.78 3.04 1.52
N VAL A 16 -4.26 2.09 0.73
CA VAL A 16 -2.98 1.41 1.03
C VAL A 16 -1.77 2.33 0.84
N TYR A 17 -1.66 3.03 -0.30
CA TYR A 17 -0.54 3.95 -0.51
C TYR A 17 -0.50 5.09 0.53
N PRO A 18 -1.62 5.78 0.84
CA PRO A 18 -1.64 6.77 1.92
C PRO A 18 -1.26 6.20 3.28
N MET A 19 -1.70 4.98 3.58
CA MET A 19 -1.39 4.28 4.84
C MET A 19 0.10 4.00 4.98
N ILE A 20 0.74 3.38 3.99
CA ILE A 20 2.19 3.10 4.04
C ILE A 20 2.97 4.40 4.20
N ARG A 21 2.62 5.45 3.43
CA ARG A 21 3.25 6.78 3.58
C ARG A 21 3.08 7.35 4.98
N ALA A 22 1.90 7.21 5.58
CA ALA A 22 1.65 7.68 6.94
C ALA A 22 2.45 6.90 7.99
N MET A 23 2.59 5.58 7.84
CA MET A 23 3.40 4.75 8.73
C MET A 23 4.88 5.15 8.67
N ILE A 24 5.44 5.33 7.47
CA ILE A 24 6.83 5.79 7.29
C ILE A 24 6.99 7.20 7.86
N ALA A 25 6.07 8.12 7.54
CA ALA A 25 6.12 9.49 8.03
C ALA A 25 6.09 9.57 9.56
N LYS A 26 5.16 8.84 10.21
CA LYS A 26 5.10 8.78 11.68
C LYS A 26 6.41 8.26 12.25
N ARG A 27 6.96 7.18 11.69
CA ARG A 27 8.23 6.60 12.18
C ARG A 27 9.41 7.58 12.02
N LEU A 28 9.55 8.22 10.87
CA LEU A 28 10.61 9.21 10.62
C LEU A 28 10.53 10.39 11.61
N VAL A 29 9.32 10.86 11.93
CA VAL A 29 9.13 11.96 12.89
C VAL A 29 9.34 11.49 14.33
N GLU A 30 8.67 10.43 14.75
CA GLU A 30 8.60 10.02 16.16
C GLU A 30 9.88 9.32 16.64
N ARG A 31 10.52 8.52 15.77
CA ARG A 31 11.72 7.74 16.14
C ARG A 31 13.02 8.38 15.69
N TYR A 32 13.00 9.08 14.57
CA TYR A 32 14.20 9.63 13.95
C TYR A 32 14.25 11.17 13.94
N HIS A 33 13.21 11.82 14.48
CA HIS A 33 13.15 13.27 14.68
C HIS A 33 13.25 14.11 13.40
N PHE A 34 12.88 13.53 12.25
CA PHE A 34 12.77 14.30 11.01
C PHE A 34 11.64 15.31 11.14
N ASN A 35 11.85 16.53 10.62
CA ASN A 35 10.77 17.50 10.47
C ASN A 35 9.92 17.19 9.23
N GLN A 36 8.71 17.78 9.16
CA GLN A 36 7.76 17.47 8.08
C GLN A 36 8.31 17.80 6.67
N LYS A 37 9.20 18.79 6.54
CA LYS A 37 9.82 19.16 5.27
C LYS A 37 10.84 18.11 4.82
N GLU A 38 11.63 17.58 5.74
CA GLU A 38 12.55 16.47 5.47
C GLU A 38 11.79 15.22 5.05
N VAL A 39 10.73 14.86 5.77
CA VAL A 39 9.88 13.71 5.42
C VAL A 39 9.24 13.89 4.04
N ALA A 40 8.75 15.09 3.72
CA ALA A 40 8.19 15.41 2.41
C ALA A 40 9.23 15.18 1.29
N ASN A 41 10.48 15.60 1.51
CA ASN A 41 11.59 15.40 0.57
C ASN A 41 12.01 13.92 0.44
N VAL A 42 11.85 13.13 1.49
CA VAL A 42 12.13 11.67 1.46
C VAL A 42 11.04 10.95 0.65
N LEU A 43 9.77 11.26 0.90
CA LEU A 43 8.63 10.55 0.33
C LEU A 43 8.16 11.11 -1.03
N GLY A 44 8.74 12.20 -1.51
CA GLY A 44 8.39 12.82 -2.79
C GLY A 44 6.97 13.38 -2.82
N VAL A 45 6.49 13.91 -1.69
CA VAL A 45 5.14 14.49 -1.54
C VAL A 45 5.22 15.88 -0.95
N THR A 46 4.09 16.59 -0.89
CA THR A 46 4.06 17.92 -0.28
C THR A 46 4.15 17.85 1.25
N GLN A 47 4.65 18.90 1.89
CA GLN A 47 4.60 19.04 3.36
C GLN A 47 3.15 18.97 3.88
N ALA A 48 2.19 19.52 3.13
CA ALA A 48 0.78 19.42 3.45
C ALA A 48 0.28 17.96 3.49
N ALA A 49 0.76 17.10 2.58
CA ALA A 49 0.46 15.67 2.61
C ALA A 49 1.04 15.01 3.87
N ILE A 50 2.25 15.38 4.30
CA ILE A 50 2.84 14.89 5.55
C ILE A 50 2.05 15.33 6.76
N SER A 51 1.71 16.62 6.86
CA SER A 51 0.83 17.15 7.91
C SER A 51 -0.49 16.38 7.97
N TYR A 52 -1.08 16.12 6.81
CA TYR A 52 -2.29 15.33 6.68
C TYR A 52 -2.11 13.88 7.19
N TYR A 53 -1.03 13.20 6.80
CA TYR A 53 -0.72 11.84 7.26
C TYR A 53 -0.53 11.75 8.77
N LEU A 54 0.11 12.75 9.38
CA LEU A 54 0.36 12.79 10.82
C LEU A 54 -0.89 13.15 11.64
N SER A 55 -1.90 13.79 11.04
CA SER A 55 -3.11 14.26 11.74
C SER A 55 -4.08 13.16 12.24
N ASP A 56 -3.77 11.88 12.01
CA ASP A 56 -4.48 10.69 12.54
C ASP A 56 -6.00 10.58 12.26
N LYS A 57 -6.53 11.33 11.28
CA LYS A 57 -7.98 11.48 11.06
C LYS A 57 -8.70 10.32 10.35
N ARG A 58 -8.09 9.16 10.14
CA ARG A 58 -8.72 8.07 9.37
C ARG A 58 -8.84 6.78 10.18
N ALA A 59 -10.09 6.34 10.39
CA ALA A 59 -10.43 5.04 10.98
C ALA A 59 -9.82 3.86 10.21
N ILE A 60 -9.74 3.96 8.86
CA ILE A 60 -9.14 2.92 8.00
C ILE A 60 -7.69 2.66 8.37
N THR A 61 -6.87 3.70 8.56
CA THR A 61 -5.46 3.52 8.90
C THR A 61 -5.28 2.72 10.19
N LYS A 62 -6.15 2.93 11.20
CA LYS A 62 -6.05 2.26 12.50
C LYS A 62 -6.13 0.73 12.39
N GLN A 63 -7.03 0.19 11.57
CA GLN A 63 -7.17 -1.25 11.40
C GLN A 63 -5.93 -1.92 10.76
N PHE A 64 -5.12 -1.17 10.00
CA PHE A 64 -3.87 -1.67 9.40
C PHE A 64 -2.64 -1.38 10.23
N PHE A 65 -2.68 -0.31 11.03
CA PHE A 65 -1.77 -0.13 12.16
C PHE A 65 -1.88 -1.27 13.17
N GLU A 66 -2.76 -2.27 13.02
CA GLU A 66 -2.81 -3.45 13.88
C GLU A 66 -2.22 -4.72 13.23
N ASN A 67 -1.96 -4.72 11.91
CA ASN A 67 -1.30 -5.87 11.28
C ASN A 67 0.21 -5.80 11.55
N GLU A 68 0.68 -6.66 12.48
CA GLU A 68 2.08 -6.69 12.92
C GLU A 68 3.07 -6.97 11.79
N GLU A 69 2.72 -7.83 10.83
CA GLU A 69 3.62 -8.16 9.72
C GLU A 69 3.84 -6.95 8.80
N ILE A 70 2.77 -6.23 8.44
CA ILE A 70 2.87 -4.99 7.65
C ILE A 70 3.66 -3.93 8.41
N LYS A 71 3.43 -3.78 9.72
CA LYS A 71 4.17 -2.84 10.57
C LYS A 71 5.65 -3.16 10.60
N GLU A 72 6.01 -4.42 10.76
CA GLU A 72 7.40 -4.87 10.77
C GLU A 72 8.07 -4.61 9.41
N MET A 73 7.40 -4.92 8.30
CA MET A 73 7.91 -4.61 6.96
C MET A 73 8.17 -3.11 6.74
N VAL A 74 7.22 -2.25 7.14
CA VAL A 74 7.37 -0.79 7.00
C VAL A 74 8.46 -0.26 7.93
N ASN A 75 8.53 -0.76 9.17
CA ASN A 75 9.56 -0.38 10.13
C ASN A 75 10.95 -0.72 9.59
N LYS A 76 11.17 -1.97 9.19
CA LYS A 76 12.44 -2.43 8.63
C LYS A 76 12.85 -1.62 7.41
N LEU A 77 11.92 -1.38 6.48
CA LEU A 77 12.18 -0.57 5.29
C LEU A 77 12.63 0.86 5.65
N THR A 78 11.99 1.47 6.65
CA THR A 78 12.35 2.82 7.13
C THR A 78 13.72 2.80 7.82
N ASP A 79 14.02 1.77 8.62
CA ASP A 79 15.28 1.65 9.36
C ASP A 79 16.46 1.44 8.42
N ASP A 80 16.29 0.61 7.38
CA ASP A 80 17.29 0.41 6.34
C ASP A 80 17.53 1.70 5.55
N PHE A 81 16.50 2.52 5.33
CA PHE A 81 16.66 3.84 4.70
C PHE A 81 17.43 4.81 5.61
N VAL A 82 17.04 4.95 6.88
CA VAL A 82 17.71 5.88 7.81
C VAL A 82 19.16 5.47 8.10
N SER A 83 19.45 4.16 8.10
CA SER A 83 20.81 3.63 8.25
C SER A 83 21.65 3.68 6.96
N ASN A 84 21.15 4.32 5.89
CA ASN A 84 21.80 4.45 4.59
C ASN A 84 22.13 3.11 3.89
N LYS A 85 21.45 2.03 4.23
CA LYS A 85 21.59 0.74 3.51
C LYS A 85 20.89 0.76 2.16
N ILE A 86 19.86 1.61 2.02
CA ILE A 86 19.05 1.75 0.81
C ILE A 86 18.85 3.23 0.48
N GLY A 87 18.70 3.54 -0.81
CA GLY A 87 18.44 4.89 -1.30
C GLY A 87 16.95 5.26 -1.30
N LYS A 88 16.63 6.47 -1.80
CA LYS A 88 15.24 6.91 -1.98
C LYS A 88 14.47 6.05 -2.98
N ASP A 89 15.11 5.65 -4.08
CA ASP A 89 14.47 4.82 -5.10
C ASP A 89 14.13 3.44 -4.53
N ASP A 90 15.04 2.85 -3.76
CA ASP A 90 14.82 1.58 -3.05
C ASP A 90 13.70 1.69 -2.01
N LEU A 91 13.58 2.83 -1.32
CA LEU A 91 12.47 3.09 -0.39
C LEU A 91 11.13 3.03 -1.13
N ILE A 92 11.02 3.70 -2.29
CA ILE A 92 9.81 3.67 -3.12
C ILE A 92 9.54 2.24 -3.65
N ILE A 93 10.56 1.54 -4.12
CA ILE A 93 10.45 0.14 -4.57
C ILE A 93 9.98 -0.76 -3.41
N GLY A 94 10.51 -0.55 -2.20
CA GLY A 94 10.12 -1.25 -0.98
C GLY A 94 8.65 -1.01 -0.64
N MET A 95 8.17 0.23 -0.74
CA MET A 95 6.74 0.53 -0.56
C MET A 95 5.87 -0.24 -1.56
N VAL A 96 6.28 -0.30 -2.83
CA VAL A 96 5.57 -1.09 -3.86
C VAL A 96 5.57 -2.58 -3.54
N ARG A 97 6.68 -3.12 -3.04
CA ARG A 97 6.76 -4.52 -2.58
C ARG A 97 5.78 -4.80 -1.44
N ILE A 98 5.64 -3.89 -0.48
CA ILE A 98 4.67 -4.00 0.62
C ILE A 98 3.23 -3.96 0.08
N VAL A 99 2.93 -3.06 -0.88
CA VAL A 99 1.61 -3.05 -1.56
C VAL A 99 1.33 -4.38 -2.26
N ASN A 100 2.32 -4.93 -2.96
CA ASN A 100 2.18 -6.22 -3.64
C ASN A 100 1.95 -7.34 -2.63
N TYR A 101 2.66 -7.35 -1.50
CA TYR A 101 2.41 -8.29 -0.41
C TYR A 101 0.95 -8.19 0.08
N ILE A 102 0.46 -6.97 0.35
CA ILE A 102 -0.92 -6.75 0.82
C ILE A 102 -1.95 -7.24 -0.20
N THR A 103 -1.65 -7.08 -1.49
CA THR A 103 -2.54 -7.43 -2.60
C THR A 103 -2.52 -8.93 -2.93
N ASN A 104 -1.37 -9.59 -2.77
CA ASN A 104 -1.20 -11.03 -3.02
C ASN A 104 -1.63 -11.90 -1.83
N THR A 105 -1.80 -11.28 -0.66
CA THR A 105 -2.39 -11.91 0.51
C THR A 105 -3.85 -11.49 0.64
N ARG A 106 -4.59 -12.13 1.55
CA ARG A 106 -5.96 -11.69 1.89
C ARG A 106 -6.00 -10.42 2.74
N ALA A 107 -4.87 -9.75 2.97
CA ALA A 107 -4.80 -8.53 3.78
C ALA A 107 -5.58 -7.36 3.15
N LEU A 108 -5.64 -7.26 1.81
CA LEU A 108 -6.44 -6.23 1.14
C LEU A 108 -7.96 -6.43 1.35
N CYS A 109 -8.42 -7.66 1.60
CA CYS A 109 -9.84 -7.99 1.67
C CYS A 109 -10.56 -7.28 2.83
N SER A 110 -9.89 -7.09 3.98
CA SER A 110 -10.47 -6.34 5.10
C SER A 110 -10.63 -4.86 4.78
N ILE A 111 -9.70 -4.24 4.04
CA ILE A 111 -9.87 -2.87 3.51
C ILE A 111 -11.05 -2.83 2.57
N HIS A 112 -11.10 -3.79 1.65
CA HIS A 112 -12.13 -3.82 0.63
C HIS A 112 -13.51 -3.92 1.28
N GLN A 113 -13.69 -4.80 2.26
CA GLN A 113 -14.95 -4.95 2.99
C GLN A 113 -15.32 -3.70 3.82
N PHE A 114 -14.34 -2.90 4.26
CA PHE A 114 -14.64 -1.61 4.88
C PHE A 114 -15.36 -0.67 3.90
N TYR A 115 -14.96 -0.64 2.63
CA TYR A 115 -15.61 0.16 1.59
C TYR A 115 -16.86 -0.52 1.01
N GLU A 116 -16.88 -1.85 0.97
CA GLU A 116 -17.95 -2.68 0.42
C GLU A 116 -18.41 -3.73 1.44
N LYS A 117 -19.32 -3.33 2.33
CA LYS A 117 -19.78 -4.19 3.44
C LYS A 117 -20.38 -5.51 2.98
N ASP A 118 -21.01 -5.54 1.81
CA ASP A 118 -21.64 -6.73 1.23
C ASP A 118 -20.67 -7.64 0.46
N LEU A 119 -19.37 -7.31 0.45
CA LEU A 119 -18.34 -8.10 -0.21
C LEU A 119 -18.20 -9.48 0.45
N ARG A 120 -18.37 -10.53 -0.35
CA ARG A 120 -18.20 -11.92 0.09
C ARG A 120 -16.74 -12.35 -0.09
N ILE A 121 -15.90 -12.08 0.90
CA ILE A 121 -14.45 -12.33 0.86
C ILE A 121 -14.11 -13.79 0.49
N ASN A 122 -14.84 -14.76 1.06
CA ASN A 122 -14.58 -16.18 0.83
C ASN A 122 -14.92 -16.66 -0.59
N GLU A 123 -15.71 -15.89 -1.34
CA GLU A 123 -16.11 -16.19 -2.73
C GLU A 123 -15.32 -15.34 -3.75
N CYS A 124 -14.39 -14.48 -3.32
CA CYS A 124 -13.71 -13.51 -4.17
C CYS A 124 -12.25 -13.92 -4.46
N ASN A 125 -11.90 -14.00 -5.76
CA ASN A 125 -10.55 -14.37 -6.23
C ASN A 125 -9.89 -13.29 -7.12
N VAL A 126 -10.46 -12.09 -7.18
CA VAL A 126 -10.01 -11.03 -8.12
C VAL A 126 -8.54 -10.66 -7.93
N CYS A 127 -8.07 -10.49 -6.69
CA CYS A 127 -6.68 -10.13 -6.43
C CYS A 127 -5.70 -11.25 -6.79
N SER A 128 -6.07 -12.52 -6.55
CA SER A 128 -5.22 -13.67 -6.88
C SER A 128 -5.11 -13.90 -8.39
N GLU A 129 -6.16 -13.63 -9.16
CA GLU A 129 -6.15 -13.79 -10.62
C GLU A 129 -5.47 -12.62 -11.35
N ARG A 130 -5.32 -11.47 -10.68
CA ARG A 130 -4.72 -10.24 -11.23
C ARG A 130 -3.35 -10.48 -11.88
N PHE A 131 -2.51 -11.31 -11.27
CA PHE A 131 -1.12 -11.56 -11.73
C PHE A 131 -1.00 -12.60 -12.85
N SER A 132 -2.03 -13.42 -13.07
CA SER A 132 -2.08 -14.36 -14.20
C SER A 132 -2.19 -13.62 -15.54
N SER A 133 -2.80 -12.43 -15.51
CA SER A 133 -3.23 -11.71 -16.71
C SER A 133 -2.11 -11.15 -17.60
N ALA A 134 -0.91 -10.83 -17.09
CA ALA A 134 0.10 -10.18 -17.94
C ALA A 134 0.62 -11.10 -19.07
N SER A 135 0.88 -12.36 -18.74
CA SER A 135 1.29 -13.36 -19.74
C SER A 135 0.10 -13.80 -20.61
N ASP A 136 -1.11 -13.82 -20.05
CA ASP A 136 -2.32 -14.20 -20.78
C ASP A 136 -2.83 -13.11 -21.74
N LEU A 137 -2.68 -11.84 -21.41
CA LEU A 137 -2.97 -10.71 -22.30
C LEU A 137 -2.01 -10.68 -23.49
N ILE A 138 -0.72 -10.96 -23.27
CA ILE A 138 0.25 -11.10 -24.37
C ILE A 138 -0.16 -12.26 -25.30
N LYS A 139 -0.65 -13.39 -24.75
CA LYS A 139 -1.17 -14.50 -25.56
C LYS A 139 -2.44 -14.12 -26.33
N ILE A 140 -3.36 -13.36 -25.73
CA ILE A 140 -4.58 -12.88 -26.38
C ILE A 140 -4.24 -11.92 -27.52
N LEU A 141 -3.36 -10.94 -27.29
CA LEU A 141 -2.93 -9.98 -28.31
C LEU A 141 -2.21 -10.67 -29.48
N ARG A 142 -1.42 -11.72 -29.21
CA ARG A 142 -0.78 -12.53 -30.25
C ARG A 142 -1.77 -13.41 -31.02
N ARG A 143 -2.91 -13.78 -30.44
CA ARG A 143 -3.96 -14.56 -31.11
C ARG A 143 -4.82 -13.72 -32.07
N ASN A 144 -5.01 -12.44 -31.76
CA ASN A 144 -5.80 -11.51 -32.59
C ASN A 144 -4.96 -10.80 -33.69
N GLY A 145 -3.67 -11.12 -33.80
CA GLY A 145 -2.77 -10.64 -34.86
C GLY A 145 -2.65 -11.60 -36.05
N LYS A 146 -3.68 -12.42 -36.33
CA LYS A 146 -3.85 -13.18 -37.57
C LYS A 146 -5.02 -12.63 -38.36
#